data_AF-A0A7S0EUA2-F1
#
_entry.id   AF-A0A7S0EUA2-F1
#
_cell.length_a   1.000
_cell.length_b   1.000
_cell.length_c   1.000
_cell.angle_alpha   90.00
_cell.angle_beta   90.00
_cell.angle_gamma   90.00
#
_symmetry.space_group_name_H-M   'P 1'
#
loop_
_entity.id
_entity.type
_entity.pdbx_description
1 polymer ?
#
loop_
_entity_poly.entity_id
_entity_poly.type
_entity_poly.pdbx_seq_one_letter_code
_entity_poly.pdbx_strand_id
1 'polypeptide(L)'
;RCWREMTLRSSALVAVLCACAAHGAETDYSKLKIVTLKRMLFVRGIECTHCTTKAEWASHMQLHSELPEREELAAEWVAQKEYAKKAKELSMTRDEFLKQMNETDGVRAERLWAAFQEQLRDGHVDFLENGSVRFSMPLTHRIAPFVHPALVEAIETVAGAAQRSYRRLPRQWRQQVEALLDWAVESGALHAAVVVLLTVILLDVLLARRSQRRDDQLDERAEQILRQLKAGRAGGGGGATARGAGI
;
A
#
# COMPACT_ATOMS: atom_id res chain seq x y z
N ARG A 1 40.70 -62.29 -6.40
CA ARG A 1 39.43 -62.59 -5.71
C ARG A 1 39.16 -61.69 -4.49
N CYS A 2 40.17 -61.08 -3.85
CA CYS A 2 39.97 -60.18 -2.69
C CYS A 2 39.29 -58.81 -2.95
N TRP A 3 39.32 -58.26 -4.17
CA TRP A 3 38.84 -56.89 -4.40
C TRP A 3 37.32 -56.74 -4.52
N ARG A 4 36.60 -57.81 -4.90
CA ARG A 4 35.12 -57.79 -4.99
C ARG A 4 34.43 -57.86 -3.63
N GLU A 5 35.07 -58.44 -2.61
CA GLU A 5 34.50 -58.52 -1.26
C GLU A 5 34.65 -57.20 -0.47
N MET A 6 35.68 -56.40 -0.77
CA MET A 6 35.84 -55.08 -0.13
C MET A 6 34.81 -54.06 -0.63
N THR A 7 34.50 -54.03 -1.94
CA THR A 7 33.49 -53.11 -2.48
C THR A 7 32.07 -53.39 -1.98
N LEU A 8 31.71 -54.67 -1.78
CA LEU A 8 30.39 -55.07 -1.29
C LEU A 8 30.16 -54.72 0.19
N ARG A 9 31.21 -54.78 1.01
CA ARG A 9 31.13 -54.43 2.44
C ARG A 9 31.03 -52.92 2.65
N SER A 10 31.71 -52.12 1.83
CA SER A 10 31.59 -50.66 1.87
C SER A 10 30.20 -50.17 1.45
N SER A 11 29.58 -50.78 0.45
CA SER A 11 28.22 -50.42 0.03
C SER A 11 27.15 -50.80 1.05
N ALA A 12 27.31 -51.92 1.76
CA ALA A 12 26.38 -52.34 2.81
C ALA A 12 26.48 -51.42 4.04
N LEU A 13 27.69 -50.99 4.42
CA LEU A 13 27.90 -50.08 5.54
C LEU A 13 27.38 -48.66 5.23
N VAL A 14 27.54 -48.18 4.00
CA VAL A 14 26.94 -46.92 3.54
C VAL A 14 25.41 -47.02 3.45
N ALA A 15 24.86 -48.14 2.98
CA ALA A 15 23.41 -48.36 2.96
C ALA A 15 22.82 -48.45 4.38
N VAL A 16 23.52 -49.07 5.33
CA VAL A 16 23.11 -49.11 6.75
C VAL A 16 23.25 -47.74 7.40
N LEU A 17 24.31 -46.97 7.11
CA LEU A 17 24.45 -45.59 7.60
C LEU A 17 23.38 -44.65 7.01
N CYS A 18 23.00 -44.81 5.74
CA CYS A 18 21.87 -44.11 5.14
C CYS A 18 20.51 -44.58 5.69
N ALA A 19 20.35 -45.86 6.02
CA ALA A 19 19.11 -46.39 6.63
C ALA A 19 18.97 -46.01 8.11
N CYS A 20 20.08 -45.83 8.84
CA CYS A 20 20.09 -45.31 10.22
C CYS A 20 19.87 -43.79 10.27
N ALA A 21 20.31 -43.04 9.25
CA ALA A 21 19.94 -41.63 9.10
C ALA A 21 18.46 -41.42 8.73
N ALA A 22 17.81 -42.44 8.15
CA ALA A 22 16.39 -42.43 7.79
C ALA A 22 15.46 -42.91 8.92
N HIS A 23 15.97 -43.39 10.05
CA HIS A 23 15.16 -43.61 11.26
C HIS A 23 14.99 -42.30 12.03
N GLY A 24 14.44 -41.29 11.33
CA GLY A 24 13.86 -40.13 11.99
C GLY A 24 12.64 -40.61 12.75
N ALA A 25 12.65 -40.48 14.08
CA ALA A 25 11.45 -40.65 14.87
C ALA A 25 10.35 -39.78 14.24
N GLU A 26 9.31 -40.42 13.70
CA GLU A 26 8.20 -39.74 13.06
C GLU A 26 7.65 -38.74 14.08
N THR A 27 7.87 -37.46 13.80
CA THR A 27 7.63 -36.42 14.81
C THR A 27 6.13 -36.24 14.92
N ASP A 28 5.55 -36.65 16.05
CA ASP A 28 4.11 -36.51 16.29
C ASP A 28 3.74 -35.02 16.51
N TYR A 29 3.42 -34.32 15.43
CA TYR A 29 3.06 -32.90 15.43
C TYR A 29 1.78 -32.61 16.23
N SER A 30 0.93 -33.61 16.47
CA SER A 30 -0.30 -33.44 17.26
C SER A 30 -0.02 -33.11 18.73
N LYS A 31 1.17 -33.44 19.23
CA LYS A 31 1.59 -33.16 20.62
C LYS A 31 2.18 -31.77 20.80
N LEU A 32 2.61 -31.11 19.72
CA LEU A 32 3.25 -29.79 19.80
C LEU A 32 2.25 -28.67 20.13
N LYS A 33 2.74 -27.54 20.66
CA LYS A 33 1.89 -26.35 20.87
C LYS A 33 1.58 -25.69 19.52
N ILE A 34 0.39 -25.08 19.39
CA ILE A 34 0.00 -24.34 18.16
C ILE A 34 1.06 -23.30 17.77
N VAL A 35 1.65 -22.60 18.74
CA VAL A 35 2.70 -21.59 18.48
C VAL A 35 3.94 -22.23 17.85
N THR A 36 4.31 -23.43 18.28
CA THR A 36 5.43 -24.20 17.72
C THR A 36 5.12 -24.61 16.28
N LEU A 37 3.91 -25.13 16.01
CA LEU A 37 3.48 -25.51 14.66
C LEU A 37 3.48 -24.31 13.70
N LYS A 38 2.95 -23.17 14.15
CA LYS A 38 2.98 -21.92 13.37
C LYS A 38 4.40 -21.48 13.04
N ARG A 39 5.32 -21.53 14.00
CA ARG A 39 6.74 -21.23 13.76
C ARG A 39 7.32 -22.19 12.72
N MET A 40 7.12 -23.50 12.88
CA MET A 40 7.71 -24.51 12.00
C MET A 40 7.25 -24.37 10.53
N LEU A 41 5.98 -24.02 10.30
CA LEU A 41 5.47 -23.71 8.96
C LEU A 41 5.99 -22.38 8.44
N PHE A 42 5.99 -21.34 9.27
CA PHE A 42 6.49 -20.02 8.89
C PHE A 42 7.95 -20.05 8.46
N VAL A 43 8.83 -20.72 9.22
CA VAL A 43 10.26 -20.82 8.86
C VAL A 43 10.51 -21.63 7.59
N ARG A 44 9.52 -22.42 7.15
CA ARG A 44 9.54 -23.14 5.87
C ARG A 44 8.90 -22.34 4.72
N GLY A 45 8.49 -21.09 4.99
CA GLY A 45 7.85 -20.22 4.01
C GLY A 45 6.39 -20.60 3.70
N ILE A 46 5.72 -21.28 4.63
CA ILE A 46 4.34 -21.72 4.45
C ILE A 46 3.40 -20.87 5.30
N GLU A 47 2.46 -20.25 4.60
CA GLU A 47 1.33 -19.58 5.22
C GLU A 47 0.11 -20.49 5.19
N CYS A 48 -0.47 -20.78 6.35
CA CYS A 48 -1.81 -21.39 6.42
C CYS A 48 -2.83 -20.33 6.86
N THR A 49 -3.42 -19.65 5.89
CA THR A 49 -4.43 -18.61 6.10
C THR A 49 -5.77 -19.15 6.62
N HIS A 50 -6.07 -20.42 6.36
CA HIS A 50 -7.33 -21.06 6.70
C HIS A 50 -7.25 -22.00 7.93
N CYS A 51 -6.07 -22.21 8.50
CA CYS A 51 -5.91 -23.07 9.67
C CYS A 51 -6.39 -22.36 10.95
N THR A 52 -7.48 -22.85 11.53
CA THR A 52 -8.08 -22.36 12.77
C THR A 52 -7.82 -23.31 13.94
N THR A 53 -7.74 -24.63 13.69
CA THR A 53 -7.60 -25.65 14.73
C THR A 53 -6.18 -26.23 14.82
N LYS A 54 -5.79 -26.71 16.01
CA LYS A 54 -4.48 -27.36 16.23
C LYS A 54 -4.26 -28.55 15.28
N ALA A 55 -5.32 -29.33 15.02
CA ALA A 55 -5.26 -30.49 14.15
C ALA A 55 -4.95 -30.08 12.70
N GLU A 56 -5.57 -29.02 12.19
CA GLU A 56 -5.25 -28.44 10.87
C GLU A 56 -3.78 -28.02 10.79
N TRP A 57 -3.29 -27.27 11.79
CA TRP A 57 -1.89 -26.86 11.86
C TRP A 57 -0.93 -28.05 11.90
N ALA A 58 -1.26 -29.12 12.64
CA ALA A 58 -0.43 -30.32 12.73
C ALA A 58 -0.43 -31.13 11.43
N SER A 59 -1.59 -31.27 10.78
CA SER A 59 -1.73 -31.93 9.48
C SER A 59 -0.98 -31.16 8.39
N HIS A 60 -1.10 -29.84 8.38
CA HIS A 60 -0.37 -28.97 7.45
C HIS A 60 1.15 -29.05 7.68
N MET A 61 1.58 -29.17 8.94
CA MET A 61 3.00 -29.39 9.26
C MET A 61 3.50 -30.76 8.79
N GLN A 62 2.70 -31.83 8.97
CA GLN A 62 3.04 -33.17 8.49
C GLN A 62 3.26 -33.17 6.97
N LEU A 63 2.36 -32.52 6.22
CA LEU A 63 2.43 -32.41 4.75
C LEU A 63 3.72 -31.75 4.25
N HIS A 64 4.31 -30.89 5.06
CA HIS A 64 5.46 -30.07 4.69
C HIS A 64 6.69 -30.30 5.57
N SER A 65 6.73 -31.43 6.27
CA SER A 65 7.80 -31.81 7.19
C SER A 65 9.17 -31.88 6.52
N GLU A 66 9.21 -32.26 5.25
CA GLU A 66 10.44 -32.40 4.45
C GLU A 66 11.03 -31.07 3.97
N LEU A 67 10.28 -29.97 4.03
CA LEU A 67 10.79 -28.68 3.57
C LEU A 67 11.88 -28.17 4.52
N PRO A 68 13.00 -27.67 3.98
CA PRO A 68 14.08 -27.13 4.79
C PRO A 68 13.64 -25.85 5.50
N GLU A 69 14.14 -25.67 6.73
CA GLU A 69 13.97 -24.41 7.45
C GLU A 69 14.86 -23.33 6.83
N ARG A 70 14.32 -22.12 6.70
CA ARG A 70 15.04 -20.94 6.23
C ARG A 70 15.39 -20.08 7.42
N GLU A 71 16.68 -19.90 7.69
CA GLU A 71 17.17 -19.12 8.84
C GLU A 71 16.67 -17.67 8.84
N GLU A 72 16.56 -17.06 7.65
CA GLU A 72 16.03 -15.70 7.47
C GLU A 72 14.61 -15.57 8.03
N LEU A 73 13.73 -16.54 7.74
CA LEU A 73 12.35 -16.56 8.24
C LEU A 73 12.29 -16.89 9.74
N ALA A 74 13.26 -17.66 10.25
CA ALA A 74 13.37 -17.90 11.68
C ALA A 74 13.68 -16.61 12.45
N ALA A 75 14.59 -15.78 11.94
CA ALA A 75 14.88 -14.46 12.49
C ALA A 75 13.66 -13.52 12.40
N GLU A 76 12.97 -13.50 11.25
CA GLU A 76 11.75 -12.69 11.08
C GLU A 76 10.64 -13.09 12.05
N TRP A 77 10.44 -14.38 12.32
CA TRP A 77 9.45 -14.85 13.29
C TRP A 77 9.74 -14.35 14.71
N VAL A 78 11.02 -14.40 15.12
CA VAL A 78 11.44 -13.91 16.44
C VAL A 78 11.19 -12.40 16.53
N ALA A 79 11.60 -11.64 15.51
CA ALA A 79 11.37 -10.20 15.44
C ALA A 79 9.87 -9.85 15.52
N GLN A 80 8.99 -10.57 14.83
CA GLN A 80 7.54 -10.37 14.91
C GLN A 80 6.98 -10.63 16.32
N LYS A 81 7.50 -11.64 17.02
CA LYS A 81 7.08 -11.94 18.41
C LYS A 81 7.55 -10.89 19.40
N GLU A 82 8.78 -10.43 19.27
CA GLU A 82 9.33 -9.34 20.08
C GLU A 82 8.57 -8.04 19.83
N TYR A 83 8.29 -7.71 18.58
CA TYR A 83 7.45 -6.58 18.23
C TYR A 83 6.07 -6.68 18.88
N ALA A 84 5.38 -7.81 18.73
CA ALA A 84 4.05 -8.01 19.30
C ALA A 84 4.05 -7.91 20.84
N LYS A 85 5.16 -8.26 21.49
CA LYS A 85 5.35 -8.05 22.92
C LYS A 85 5.50 -6.56 23.24
N LYS A 86 6.44 -5.86 22.60
CA LYS A 86 6.66 -4.41 22.80
C LYS A 86 5.41 -3.58 22.50
N ALA A 87 4.68 -3.91 21.44
CA ALA A 87 3.43 -3.24 21.07
C ALA A 87 2.31 -3.43 22.11
N LYS A 88 2.26 -4.58 22.81
CA LYS A 88 1.33 -4.79 23.92
C LYS A 88 1.76 -4.08 25.20
N GLU A 89 3.06 -3.97 25.43
CA GLU A 89 3.63 -3.24 26.57
C GLU A 89 3.46 -1.72 26.40
N LEU A 90 3.32 -1.25 25.17
CA LEU A 90 3.04 0.16 24.87
C LEU A 90 1.58 0.52 25.21
N SER A 91 1.31 0.81 26.47
CA SER A 91 0.01 1.24 26.99
C SER A 91 -0.19 2.76 26.90
N MET A 92 0.16 3.37 25.77
CA MET A 92 0.06 4.82 25.59
C MET A 92 -1.37 5.22 25.22
N THR A 93 -1.93 6.20 25.94
CA THR A 93 -3.23 6.78 25.61
C THR A 93 -3.12 7.84 24.51
N ARG A 94 -4.25 8.17 23.87
CA ARG A 94 -4.31 9.26 22.88
C ARG A 94 -3.80 10.58 23.47
N ASP A 95 -4.24 10.92 24.69
CA ASP A 95 -3.92 12.21 25.31
C ASP A 95 -2.43 12.33 25.64
N GLU A 96 -1.82 11.25 26.15
CA GLU A 96 -0.37 11.18 26.38
C GLU A 96 0.41 11.33 25.08
N PHE A 97 -0.02 10.65 24.01
CA PHE A 97 0.60 10.75 22.70
C PHE A 97 0.53 12.18 22.14
N LEU A 98 -0.66 12.80 22.15
CA LEU A 98 -0.85 14.15 21.63
C LEU A 98 -0.07 15.20 22.43
N LYS A 99 0.02 15.03 23.75
CA LYS A 99 0.85 15.86 24.63
C LYS A 99 2.33 15.75 24.27
N GLN A 100 2.84 14.54 24.01
CA GLN A 100 4.23 14.33 23.59
C GLN A 100 4.53 14.94 22.21
N MET A 101 3.54 14.90 21.31
CA MET A 101 3.66 15.49 19.97
C MET A 101 3.51 17.02 19.96
N ASN A 102 3.20 17.65 21.09
CA ASN A 102 2.86 19.07 21.19
C ASN A 102 1.73 19.46 20.21
N GLU A 103 0.75 18.58 20.06
CA GLU A 103 -0.39 18.76 19.17
C GLU A 103 -1.67 18.96 19.99
N THR A 104 -2.39 20.04 19.68
CA THR A 104 -3.67 20.34 20.31
C THR A 104 -4.80 19.58 19.62
N ASP A 105 -5.87 19.30 20.37
CA ASP A 105 -7.04 18.62 19.85
C ASP A 105 -7.61 19.26 18.57
N GLY A 106 -7.96 18.40 17.61
CA GLY A 106 -8.48 18.79 16.30
C GLY A 106 -8.18 17.76 15.21
N VAL A 107 -8.56 18.08 13.97
CA VAL A 107 -8.46 17.16 12.81
C VAL A 107 -7.03 16.68 12.55
N ARG A 108 -6.01 17.51 12.83
CA ARG A 108 -4.59 17.15 12.67
C ARG A 108 -4.14 16.13 13.73
N ALA A 109 -4.56 16.32 14.98
CA ALA A 109 -4.27 15.42 16.09
C ALA A 109 -4.93 14.04 15.89
N GLU A 110 -6.20 14.02 15.46
CA GLU A 110 -6.90 12.76 15.17
C GLU A 110 -6.21 11.95 14.06
N ARG A 111 -5.77 12.61 13.00
CA ARG A 111 -5.03 11.95 11.90
C ARG A 111 -3.69 11.39 12.35
N LEU A 112 -2.95 12.13 13.17
CA LEU A 112 -1.68 11.64 13.71
C LEU A 112 -1.86 10.41 14.57
N TRP A 113 -2.86 10.43 15.45
CA TRP A 113 -3.19 9.30 16.30
C TRP A 113 -3.62 8.08 15.47
N ALA A 114 -4.49 8.28 14.48
CA ALA A 114 -4.93 7.20 13.59
C ALA A 114 -3.77 6.57 12.82
N ALA A 115 -2.87 7.39 12.26
CA ALA A 115 -1.70 6.91 11.54
C ALA A 115 -0.70 6.17 12.44
N PHE A 116 -0.54 6.62 13.69
CA PHE A 116 0.26 5.92 14.68
C PHE A 116 -0.34 4.55 15.03
N GLN A 117 -1.64 4.50 15.33
CA GLN A 117 -2.35 3.25 15.64
C GLN A 117 -2.32 2.26 14.48
N GLU A 118 -2.49 2.74 13.25
CA GLU A 118 -2.37 1.92 12.05
C GLU A 118 -0.96 1.34 11.91
N GLN A 119 0.08 2.16 12.03
CA GLN A 119 1.46 1.68 11.97
C GLN A 119 1.79 0.71 13.10
N LEU A 120 1.26 0.95 14.31
CA LEU A 120 1.46 0.07 15.45
C LEU A 120 0.84 -1.30 15.20
N ARG A 121 -0.40 -1.33 14.70
CA ARG A 121 -1.11 -2.56 14.32
C ARG A 121 -0.39 -3.31 13.20
N ASP A 122 0.12 -2.60 12.21
CA ASP A 122 0.67 -3.18 10.99
C ASP A 122 2.14 -3.62 11.15
N GLY A 123 2.79 -3.36 12.31
CA GLY A 123 4.16 -3.84 12.56
C GLY A 123 5.27 -2.85 12.17
N HIS A 124 4.96 -1.56 12.11
CA HIS A 124 5.79 -0.56 11.42
C HIS A 124 6.26 0.59 12.30
N VAL A 125 6.10 0.42 13.61
CA VAL A 125 6.61 1.33 14.63
C VAL A 125 7.97 0.82 15.13
N ASP A 126 9.01 1.62 15.04
CA ASP A 126 10.33 1.22 15.50
C ASP A 126 10.46 1.48 17.02
N PHE A 127 10.72 0.42 17.78
CA PHE A 127 11.04 0.51 19.20
C PHE A 127 12.55 0.62 19.38
N LEU A 128 13.02 1.81 19.73
CA LEU A 128 14.44 2.11 19.91
C LEU A 128 14.95 1.59 21.26
N GLU A 129 16.27 1.37 21.37
CA GLU A 129 16.91 0.81 22.56
C GLU A 129 16.78 1.71 23.80
N ASN A 130 16.67 3.02 23.60
CA ASN A 130 16.44 4.01 24.64
C ASN A 130 14.99 4.04 25.16
N GLY A 131 14.13 3.11 24.72
CA GLY A 131 12.72 3.05 25.08
C GLY A 131 11.82 4.03 24.32
N SER A 132 12.39 4.85 23.42
CA SER A 132 11.60 5.75 22.58
C SER A 132 11.01 5.01 21.37
N VAL A 133 9.97 5.60 20.81
CA VAL A 133 9.21 5.04 19.70
C VAL A 133 9.34 5.96 18.49
N ARG A 134 9.69 5.40 17.33
CA ARG A 134 9.74 6.11 16.06
C ARG A 134 8.65 5.59 15.13
N PHE A 135 7.88 6.50 14.56
CA PHE A 135 6.84 6.20 13.57
C PHE A 135 6.93 7.23 12.43
N SER A 136 6.34 6.90 11.28
CA SER A 136 6.30 7.80 10.13
C SER A 136 5.14 8.78 10.27
N MET A 137 5.41 10.07 10.09
CA MET A 137 4.34 11.07 10.06
C MET A 137 3.46 10.86 8.81
N PRO A 138 2.14 11.15 8.89
CA PRO A 138 1.27 11.19 7.72
C PRO A 138 1.86 12.12 6.64
N LEU A 139 1.77 11.72 5.37
CA LEU A 139 2.38 12.47 4.26
C LEU A 139 1.85 13.91 4.20
N THR A 140 0.56 14.06 4.47
CA THR A 140 -0.14 15.33 4.44
C THR A 140 0.08 16.16 5.69
N HIS A 141 0.72 15.65 6.75
CA HIS A 141 0.85 16.36 8.02
C HIS A 141 1.45 17.78 7.85
N ARG A 142 2.46 17.92 6.98
CA ARG A 142 3.11 19.21 6.69
C ARG A 142 2.37 20.06 5.65
N ILE A 143 1.64 19.44 4.73
CA ILE A 143 0.98 20.13 3.61
C ILE A 143 -0.52 20.37 3.81
N ALA A 144 -1.11 19.78 4.86
CA ALA A 144 -2.53 19.91 5.19
C ALA A 144 -3.01 21.36 5.29
N PRO A 145 -2.22 22.35 5.75
CA PRO A 145 -2.65 23.76 5.73
C PRO A 145 -2.82 24.34 4.33
N PHE A 146 -2.17 23.77 3.32
CA PHE A 146 -2.14 24.27 1.94
C PHE A 146 -3.03 23.48 0.99
N VAL A 147 -3.66 22.40 1.48
CA VAL A 147 -4.41 21.46 0.66
C VAL A 147 -5.86 21.40 1.15
N HIS A 148 -6.81 21.40 0.21
CA HIS A 148 -8.23 21.29 0.54
C HIS A 148 -8.51 19.99 1.34
N PRO A 149 -9.31 20.01 2.42
CA PRO A 149 -9.51 18.85 3.29
C PRO A 149 -9.92 17.56 2.56
N ALA A 150 -10.74 17.68 1.51
CA ALA A 150 -11.18 16.54 0.69
C ALA A 150 -10.03 15.84 -0.07
N LEU A 151 -8.96 16.56 -0.42
CA LEU A 151 -7.80 15.99 -1.09
C LEU A 151 -6.86 15.31 -0.10
N VAL A 152 -6.82 15.78 1.14
CA VAL A 152 -5.95 15.22 2.18
C VAL A 152 -6.27 13.75 2.44
N GLU A 153 -7.55 13.42 2.63
CA GLU A 153 -7.97 12.03 2.87
C GLU A 153 -7.67 11.10 1.70
N ALA A 154 -7.89 11.57 0.47
CA ALA A 154 -7.58 10.81 -0.74
C ALA A 154 -6.08 10.54 -0.86
N ILE A 155 -5.23 11.55 -0.61
CA ILE A 155 -3.77 11.42 -0.65
C ILE A 155 -3.29 10.41 0.40
N GLU A 156 -3.76 10.53 1.65
CA GLU A 156 -3.38 9.60 2.73
C GLU A 156 -3.84 8.17 2.44
N THR A 157 -5.04 7.99 1.86
CA THR A 157 -5.56 6.66 1.51
C THR A 157 -4.67 5.99 0.47
N VAL A 158 -4.30 6.73 -0.58
CA VAL A 158 -3.44 6.21 -1.66
C VAL A 158 -2.03 5.96 -1.12
N ALA A 159 -1.47 6.89 -0.34
CA ALA A 159 -0.16 6.76 0.27
C ALA A 159 -0.10 5.55 1.23
N GLY A 160 -1.11 5.39 2.09
CA GLY A 160 -1.24 4.26 3.00
C GLY A 160 -1.41 2.93 2.26
N ALA A 161 -2.19 2.90 1.16
CA ALA A 161 -2.28 1.71 0.31
C ALA A 161 -0.93 1.36 -0.34
N ALA A 162 -0.22 2.34 -0.90
CA ALA A 162 1.10 2.15 -1.49
C ALA A 162 2.12 1.66 -0.45
N GLN A 163 2.16 2.25 0.74
CA GLN A 163 3.03 1.82 1.84
C GLN A 163 2.74 0.39 2.30
N ARG A 164 1.46 0.03 2.48
CA ARG A 164 1.07 -1.34 2.86
C ARG A 164 1.47 -2.35 1.79
N SER A 165 1.25 -2.03 0.51
CA SER A 165 1.65 -2.88 -0.61
C SER A 165 3.17 -3.03 -0.67
N TYR A 166 3.93 -1.93 -0.54
CA TYR A 166 5.38 -1.93 -0.48
C TYR A 166 5.91 -2.81 0.65
N ARG A 167 5.34 -2.69 1.84
CA ARG A 167 5.79 -3.42 3.04
C ARG A 167 5.44 -4.91 3.02
N ARG A 168 4.43 -5.32 2.25
CA ARG A 168 4.11 -6.75 2.00
C ARG A 168 5.07 -7.43 1.02
N LEU A 169 5.88 -6.67 0.29
CA LEU A 169 6.81 -7.27 -0.66
C LEU A 169 7.91 -8.06 0.07
N PRO A 170 8.36 -9.20 -0.48
CA PRO A 170 9.56 -9.88 -0.01
C PRO A 170 10.75 -8.92 0.04
N ARG A 171 11.67 -9.14 0.98
CA ARG A 171 12.82 -8.24 1.20
C ARG A 171 13.66 -8.03 -0.07
N GLN A 172 13.83 -9.08 -0.87
CA GLN A 172 14.53 -9.02 -2.16
C GLN A 172 13.87 -8.04 -3.15
N TRP A 173 12.53 -8.01 -3.17
CA TRP A 173 11.76 -7.14 -4.07
C TRP A 173 11.74 -5.70 -3.56
N ARG A 174 11.69 -5.52 -2.23
CA ARG A 174 11.84 -4.21 -1.60
C ARG A 174 13.17 -3.55 -1.98
N GLN A 175 14.27 -4.28 -1.90
CA GLN A 175 15.59 -3.78 -2.30
C GLN A 175 15.65 -3.32 -3.76
N GLN A 176 15.00 -4.07 -4.67
CA GLN A 176 14.92 -3.67 -6.09
C GLN A 176 14.08 -2.41 -6.27
N VAL A 177 12.95 -2.31 -5.57
CA VAL A 177 12.09 -1.12 -5.60
C VAL A 177 12.80 0.10 -5.01
N GLU A 178 13.51 -0.06 -3.89
CA GLU A 178 14.34 0.99 -3.27
C GLU A 178 15.43 1.46 -4.24
N ALA A 179 16.20 0.53 -4.82
CA ALA A 179 17.25 0.89 -5.79
C ALA A 179 16.71 1.59 -7.03
N LEU A 180 15.53 1.19 -7.53
CA LEU A 180 14.86 1.88 -8.64
C LEU A 180 14.41 3.29 -8.25
N LEU A 181 13.84 3.45 -7.06
CA LEU A 181 13.41 4.74 -6.54
C LEU A 181 14.60 5.67 -6.32
N ASP A 182 15.68 5.18 -5.73
CA ASP A 182 16.93 5.93 -5.54
C ASP A 182 17.49 6.40 -6.88
N TRP A 183 17.60 5.49 -7.86
CA TRP A 183 18.00 5.84 -9.21
C TRP A 183 17.06 6.88 -9.84
N ALA A 184 15.74 6.74 -9.69
CA ALA A 184 14.76 7.67 -10.26
C ALA A 184 14.84 9.07 -9.62
N VAL A 185 15.20 9.15 -8.34
CA VAL A 185 15.43 10.41 -7.63
C VAL A 185 16.74 11.04 -8.08
N GLU A 186 17.84 10.27 -8.08
CA GLU A 186 19.18 10.74 -8.44
C GLU A 186 19.27 11.18 -9.91
N SER A 187 18.64 10.44 -10.83
CA SER A 187 18.58 10.77 -12.25
C SER A 187 17.65 11.95 -12.57
N GLY A 188 16.87 12.42 -11.59
CA GLY A 188 15.84 13.43 -11.79
C GLY A 188 14.61 12.94 -12.56
N ALA A 189 14.54 11.65 -12.92
CA ALA A 189 13.42 11.08 -13.67
C ALA A 189 12.09 11.21 -12.92
N LEU A 190 12.10 11.05 -11.58
CA LEU A 190 10.91 11.25 -10.75
C LEU A 190 10.42 12.70 -10.81
N HIS A 191 11.34 13.66 -10.73
CA HIS A 191 11.02 15.08 -10.82
C HIS A 191 10.46 15.44 -12.19
N ALA A 192 11.08 14.93 -13.27
CA ALA A 192 10.60 15.13 -14.63
C ALA A 192 9.19 14.55 -14.84
N ALA A 193 8.93 13.34 -14.33
CA ALA A 193 7.61 12.73 -14.40
C ALA A 193 6.55 13.55 -13.66
N VAL A 194 6.84 14.03 -12.45
CA VAL A 194 5.93 14.90 -11.69
C VAL A 194 5.66 16.21 -12.42
N VAL A 195 6.69 16.85 -13.00
CA VAL A 195 6.53 18.08 -13.78
C VAL A 195 5.65 17.83 -15.01
N VAL A 196 5.89 16.77 -15.78
CA VAL A 196 5.05 16.43 -16.94
C VAL A 196 3.60 16.23 -16.51
N LEU A 197 3.37 15.49 -15.43
CA LEU A 197 2.03 15.21 -14.91
C LEU A 197 1.30 16.51 -14.48
N LEU A 198 1.99 17.40 -13.77
CA LEU A 198 1.47 18.73 -13.43
C LEU A 198 1.18 19.57 -14.67
N THR A 199 2.05 19.50 -15.69
CA THR A 199 1.89 20.27 -16.93
C THR A 199 0.68 19.80 -17.73
N VAL A 200 0.46 18.48 -17.81
CA VAL A 200 -0.71 17.88 -18.46
C VAL A 200 -2.00 18.27 -17.73
N ILE A 201 -2.04 18.15 -16.40
CA ILE A 201 -3.20 18.57 -15.60
C ILE A 201 -3.50 20.06 -15.81
N LEU A 202 -2.47 20.91 -15.79
CA LEU A 202 -2.64 22.34 -16.04
C LEU A 202 -3.18 22.60 -17.44
N LEU A 203 -2.68 21.90 -18.45
CA LEU A 203 -3.16 22.01 -19.83
C LEU A 203 -4.64 21.63 -19.93
N ASP A 204 -5.04 20.52 -19.33
CA ASP A 204 -6.43 20.05 -19.33
C ASP A 204 -7.36 21.07 -18.67
N VAL A 205 -6.98 21.61 -17.51
CA VAL A 205 -7.76 22.66 -16.83
C VAL A 205 -7.85 23.92 -17.69
N LEU A 206 -6.78 24.32 -18.36
CA LEU A 206 -6.78 25.48 -19.25
C LEU A 206 -7.62 25.25 -20.50
N LEU A 207 -7.58 24.05 -21.08
CA LEU A 207 -8.39 23.68 -22.24
C LEU A 207 -9.88 23.62 -21.89
N ALA A 208 -10.24 23.00 -20.76
CA ALA A 208 -11.62 22.97 -20.26
C ALA A 208 -12.16 24.38 -19.96
N ARG A 209 -11.33 25.27 -19.37
CA ARG A 209 -11.72 26.67 -19.16
C ARG A 209 -11.87 27.45 -20.48
N ARG A 210 -11.06 27.13 -21.50
CA ARG A 210 -11.17 27.76 -22.83
C ARG A 210 -12.40 27.29 -23.58
N SER A 211 -12.78 26.01 -23.48
CA SER A 211 -14.03 25.53 -24.09
C SER A 211 -15.22 26.19 -23.42
N GLN A 212 -15.25 26.23 -22.08
CA GLN A 212 -16.34 26.85 -21.33
C GLN A 212 -16.53 28.34 -21.69
N ARG A 213 -15.45 29.13 -21.73
CA ARG A 213 -15.55 30.54 -22.18
C ARG A 213 -16.01 30.69 -23.62
N ARG A 214 -15.69 29.73 -24.50
CA ARG A 214 -16.12 29.76 -25.90
C ARG A 214 -17.61 29.46 -26.02
N ASP A 215 -18.09 28.50 -25.23
CA ASP A 215 -19.50 28.13 -25.17
C ASP A 215 -20.33 29.30 -24.59
N ASP A 216 -19.87 29.93 -23.50
CA ASP A 216 -20.50 31.13 -22.93
C ASP A 216 -20.60 32.28 -23.95
N GLN A 217 -19.55 32.50 -24.76
CA GLN A 217 -19.57 33.52 -25.83
C GLN A 217 -20.51 33.20 -26.98
N LEU A 218 -20.71 31.91 -27.30
CA LEU A 218 -21.64 31.48 -28.32
C LEU A 218 -23.08 31.67 -27.84
N ASP A 219 -23.36 31.38 -26.57
CA ASP A 219 -24.66 31.60 -25.95
C ASP A 219 -25.00 33.10 -25.88
N GLU A 220 -24.05 33.96 -25.49
CA GLU A 220 -24.25 35.42 -25.51
C GLU A 220 -24.55 35.96 -26.92
N ARG A 221 -23.87 35.43 -27.96
CA ARG A 221 -24.14 35.81 -29.35
C ARG A 221 -25.50 35.32 -29.82
N ALA A 222 -25.90 34.10 -29.47
CA ALA A 222 -27.21 33.56 -29.78
C ALA A 222 -28.33 34.39 -29.13
N GLU A 223 -28.15 34.80 -27.87
CA GLU A 223 -29.07 35.69 -27.18
C GLU A 223 -29.17 37.07 -27.85
N GLN A 224 -28.05 37.66 -28.26
CA GLN A 224 -28.05 38.95 -28.96
C GLN A 224 -28.81 38.87 -30.29
N ILE A 225 -28.59 37.80 -31.07
CA ILE A 225 -29.32 37.57 -32.34
C ILE A 225 -30.82 37.41 -32.06
N LEU A 226 -31.21 36.64 -31.04
CA LEU A 226 -32.61 36.48 -30.66
C LEU A 226 -33.27 37.80 -30.22
N ARG A 227 -32.54 38.66 -29.50
CA ARG A 227 -33.02 40.00 -29.12
C ARG A 227 -33.21 40.91 -30.35
N GLN A 228 -32.27 40.89 -31.30
CA GLN A 228 -32.39 41.66 -32.55
C GLN A 228 -33.55 41.18 -33.43
N LEU A 229 -33.76 39.86 -33.54
CA LEU A 229 -34.90 39.31 -34.29
C LEU A 229 -36.25 39.66 -33.63
N LYS A 230 -36.33 39.69 -32.30
CA LYS A 230 -37.52 40.15 -31.58
C LYS A 230 -37.76 41.66 -31.77
N ALA A 231 -36.71 42.47 -31.75
CA ALA A 231 -36.81 43.91 -31.99
C ALA A 231 -37.17 44.25 -33.45
N GLY A 232 -36.60 43.55 -34.42
CA GLY A 232 -36.91 43.70 -35.85
C GLY A 232 -38.34 43.27 -36.21
N ARG A 233 -38.88 42.27 -35.52
CA ARG A 233 -40.29 41.85 -35.67
C ARG A 233 -41.29 42.85 -35.09
N ALA A 234 -40.87 43.70 -34.15
CA ALA A 234 -41.69 44.80 -33.61
C ALA A 234 -41.65 46.08 -34.47
N GLY A 235 -40.69 46.21 -35.39
CA GLY A 235 -40.53 47.38 -36.27
C GLY A 235 -41.12 47.22 -37.68
N GLY A 236 -41.63 46.04 -38.05
CA GLY A 236 -42.19 45.75 -39.37
C GLY A 236 -43.68 46.08 -39.49
N GLY A 237 -44.07 47.33 -39.21
CA GLY A 237 -45.42 47.83 -39.41
C GLY A 237 -45.38 49.19 -40.07
N GLY A 238 -45.33 49.26 -41.40
CA GLY A 238 -45.32 50.53 -42.10
C GLY A 238 -45.32 50.44 -43.62
N GLY A 239 -46.52 50.48 -44.20
CA GLY A 239 -46.76 51.19 -45.46
C GLY A 239 -46.57 50.41 -46.78
N ALA A 240 -47.49 49.51 -47.10
CA ALA A 240 -47.80 49.21 -48.50
C ALA A 240 -48.93 50.15 -48.96
N THR A 241 -48.58 51.31 -49.51
CA THR A 241 -49.53 52.15 -50.25
C THR A 241 -49.73 51.57 -51.65
N ALA A 242 -50.92 51.01 -51.87
CA ALA A 242 -51.41 50.65 -53.18
C ALA A 242 -51.51 51.92 -54.04
N ARG A 243 -50.77 51.97 -55.15
CA ARG A 243 -50.96 52.97 -56.21
C ARG A 243 -51.70 52.28 -57.35
N GLY A 244 -52.99 52.56 -57.45
CA GLY A 244 -53.85 52.11 -58.54
C GLY A 244 -53.40 52.73 -59.87
N ALA A 245 -53.36 51.88 -60.89
CA ALA A 245 -53.36 52.29 -62.28
C ALA A 245 -54.82 52.48 -62.71
N GLY A 246 -55.15 53.65 -63.24
CA GLY A 246 -56.45 53.97 -63.81
C GLY A 246 -56.27 54.95 -64.96
N ILE A 247 -56.50 54.41 -66.18
CA ILE A 247 -56.80 55.02 -67.49
C ILE A 247 -55.80 56.04 -68.03
#